data_AF-A0AA39IK12-F1
#
_entry.id   AF-A0AA39IK12-F1
#
_cell.length_a   1.000
_cell.length_b   1.000
_cell.length_c   1.000
_cell.angle_alpha   90.00
_cell.angle_beta   90.00
_cell.angle_gamma   90.00
#
_symmetry.space_group_name_H-M   'P 1'
#
loop_
_entity.id
_entity.type
_entity.pdbx_description
1 polymer ?
#
loop_
_entity_poly.entity_id
_entity_poly.type
_entity_poly.pdbx_seq_one_letter_code
_entity_poly.pdbx_strand_id
1 'polypeptide(L)'
;MTQRRRSFAAASTELNAEIAKQISVLNELHDKITELNRLKLDGRLEEQKIWDIQTAITTMKRKLREISAKRSEESGSVEVDDRGSATHSGSKEREAGPSIVMFEEKQLMATHSALLEDIAAEKQRVLKLLATLTRTEAPLQKAPPEDNDFWRAEYEQEAKRRDALVAEIAATRRECAGLRAQLEFASLRPSALIVTKF
;
A
#
# COMPACT_ATOMS: atom_id res chain seq x y z
N MET A 1 24.83 -10.97 -44.46
CA MET A 1 23.78 -10.17 -43.78
C MET A 1 22.63 -11.00 -43.20
N THR A 2 22.24 -12.14 -43.80
CA THR A 2 21.07 -12.93 -43.39
C THR A 2 21.20 -13.63 -42.03
N GLN A 3 22.40 -14.07 -41.64
CA GLN A 3 22.64 -14.81 -40.39
C GLN A 3 22.58 -13.92 -39.14
N ARG A 4 23.09 -12.68 -39.21
CA ARG A 4 22.98 -11.68 -38.12
C ARG A 4 21.55 -11.18 -37.91
N ARG A 5 20.79 -10.98 -38.98
CA ARG A 5 19.36 -10.61 -38.87
C ARG A 5 18.53 -11.70 -38.17
N ARG A 6 18.83 -12.97 -38.43
CA ARG A 6 18.21 -14.11 -37.73
C ARG A 6 18.63 -14.17 -36.26
N SER A 7 19.88 -13.87 -35.91
CA SER A 7 20.32 -13.84 -34.50
C SER A 7 19.69 -12.70 -33.70
N PHE A 8 19.53 -11.50 -34.28
CA PHE A 8 18.82 -10.40 -33.61
C PHE A 8 17.33 -10.68 -33.43
N ALA A 9 16.70 -11.34 -34.41
CA ALA A 9 15.30 -11.75 -34.29
C ALA A 9 15.12 -12.79 -33.17
N ALA A 10 16.00 -13.80 -33.11
CA ALA A 10 15.98 -14.81 -32.04
C ALA A 10 16.20 -14.20 -30.65
N ALA A 11 17.18 -13.30 -30.52
CA ALA A 11 17.46 -12.60 -29.26
C ALA A 11 16.29 -11.69 -28.83
N SER A 12 15.61 -11.04 -29.78
CA SER A 12 14.42 -10.25 -29.52
C SER A 12 13.24 -11.10 -29.07
N THR A 13 13.01 -12.26 -29.69
CA THR A 13 11.94 -13.18 -29.28
C THR A 13 12.17 -13.78 -27.90
N GLU A 14 13.42 -14.16 -27.59
CA GLU A 14 13.79 -14.69 -26.28
C GLU A 14 13.63 -13.64 -25.18
N LEU A 15 14.07 -12.40 -25.44
CA LEU A 15 13.91 -11.29 -24.50
C LEU A 15 12.44 -10.93 -24.27
N ASN A 16 11.58 -11.01 -25.31
CA ASN A 16 10.13 -10.82 -25.15
C ASN A 16 9.48 -11.93 -24.32
N ALA A 17 9.90 -13.19 -24.52
CA ALA A 17 9.40 -14.30 -23.72
C ALA A 17 9.78 -14.16 -22.24
N GLU A 18 11.01 -13.73 -21.95
CA GLU A 18 11.45 -13.47 -20.58
C GLU A 18 10.71 -12.28 -19.96
N ILE A 19 10.47 -11.19 -20.71
CA ILE A 19 9.63 -10.08 -20.24
C ILE A 19 8.21 -10.57 -19.88
N ALA A 20 7.60 -11.42 -20.72
CA ALA A 20 6.28 -11.97 -20.47
C ALA A 20 6.26 -12.83 -19.19
N LYS A 21 7.29 -13.65 -18.99
CA LYS A 21 7.46 -14.44 -17.76
C LYS A 21 7.58 -13.55 -16.52
N GLN A 22 8.38 -12.50 -16.60
CA GLN A 22 8.58 -11.56 -15.50
C GLN A 22 7.29 -10.78 -15.18
N ILE A 23 6.48 -10.46 -16.19
CA ILE A 23 5.14 -9.86 -15.99
C ILE A 23 4.20 -10.85 -15.28
N SER A 24 4.24 -12.14 -15.63
CA SER A 24 3.44 -13.16 -14.93
C SER A 24 3.79 -13.23 -13.44
N VAL A 25 5.08 -13.30 -13.12
CA VAL A 25 5.56 -13.31 -11.73
C VAL A 25 5.20 -12.02 -10.99
N LEU A 26 5.28 -10.87 -11.68
CA LEU A 26 4.88 -9.59 -11.12
C LEU A 26 3.39 -9.57 -10.74
N ASN A 27 2.52 -10.14 -11.57
CA ASN A 27 1.09 -10.23 -11.28
C ASN A 27 0.83 -11.14 -10.07
N GLU A 28 1.48 -12.30 -9.99
CA GLU A 28 1.38 -13.20 -8.83
C GLU A 28 1.82 -12.52 -7.52
N LEU A 29 2.87 -11.68 -7.57
CA LEU A 29 3.32 -10.92 -6.40
C LEU A 29 2.32 -9.82 -6.00
N HIS A 30 1.68 -9.15 -6.96
CA HIS A 30 0.61 -8.20 -6.66
C HIS A 30 -0.58 -8.89 -5.98
N ASP A 31 -1.01 -10.05 -6.48
CA ASP A 31 -2.08 -10.84 -5.86
C ASP A 31 -1.70 -11.25 -4.43
N LYS A 32 -0.44 -11.66 -4.23
CA LYS A 32 0.09 -12.00 -2.91
C LYS A 32 0.08 -10.81 -1.94
N ILE A 33 0.46 -9.61 -2.39
CA ILE A 33 0.38 -8.38 -1.59
C ILE A 33 -1.05 -8.05 -1.21
N THR A 34 -2.00 -8.21 -2.14
CA THR A 34 -3.43 -8.03 -1.85
C THR A 34 -3.90 -8.96 -0.73
N GLU A 35 -3.50 -10.24 -0.74
CA GLU A 35 -3.84 -11.18 0.33
C GLU A 35 -3.14 -10.88 1.66
N LEU A 36 -1.85 -10.52 1.64
CA LEU A 36 -1.13 -10.13 2.85
C LEU A 36 -1.77 -8.91 3.53
N ASN A 37 -2.18 -7.92 2.73
CA ASN A 37 -2.90 -6.75 3.22
C ASN A 37 -4.28 -7.11 3.80
N ARG A 38 -5.01 -8.03 3.17
CA ARG A 38 -6.30 -8.54 3.68
C ARG A 38 -6.12 -9.20 5.05
N LEU A 39 -5.02 -9.92 5.25
CA LEU A 39 -4.67 -10.60 6.51
C LEU A 39 -3.94 -9.70 7.51
N LYS A 40 -3.66 -8.44 7.17
CA LYS A 40 -2.86 -7.49 7.96
C LYS A 40 -1.48 -8.04 8.35
N LEU A 41 -0.87 -8.79 7.44
CA LEU A 41 0.49 -9.32 7.59
C LEU A 41 1.49 -8.38 6.92
N ASP A 42 2.77 -8.47 7.35
CA ASP A 42 3.85 -7.69 6.74
C ASP A 42 4.15 -8.21 5.33
N GLY A 43 4.17 -7.29 4.35
CA GLY A 43 4.43 -7.56 2.93
C GLY A 43 5.66 -6.86 2.37
N ARG A 44 6.50 -6.23 3.21
CA ARG A 44 7.66 -5.44 2.75
C ARG A 44 8.63 -6.23 1.85
N LEU A 45 8.82 -7.52 2.11
CA LEU A 45 9.69 -8.37 1.29
C LEU A 45 9.12 -8.59 -0.11
N GLU A 46 7.82 -8.80 -0.22
CA GLU A 46 7.11 -8.93 -1.49
C GLU A 46 7.09 -7.61 -2.27
N GLU A 47 6.91 -6.47 -1.59
CA GLU A 47 7.01 -5.13 -2.19
C GLU A 47 8.40 -4.87 -2.77
N GLN A 48 9.46 -5.26 -2.05
CA GLN A 48 10.83 -5.14 -2.56
C GLN A 48 11.04 -6.01 -3.82
N LYS A 49 10.53 -7.24 -3.83
CA LYS A 49 10.61 -8.12 -5.02
C LYS A 49 9.86 -7.55 -6.22
N ILE A 50 8.70 -6.93 -5.99
CA ILE A 50 7.95 -6.21 -7.03
C ILE A 50 8.82 -5.12 -7.65
N TRP A 51 9.49 -4.32 -6.82
CA TRP A 51 10.37 -3.25 -7.28
C TRP A 51 11.56 -3.77 -8.10
N ASP A 52 12.20 -4.85 -7.66
CA ASP A 52 13.31 -5.49 -8.36
C ASP A 52 12.88 -6.00 -9.74
N ILE A 53 11.72 -6.67 -9.82
CA ILE A 53 11.17 -7.21 -11.07
C ILE A 53 10.76 -6.09 -12.03
N GLN A 54 10.14 -5.01 -11.54
CA GLN A 54 9.82 -3.84 -12.36
C GLN A 54 11.08 -3.20 -12.95
N THR A 55 12.16 -3.12 -12.16
CA THR A 55 13.47 -2.64 -12.61
C THR A 55 14.08 -3.56 -13.66
N ALA A 56 13.99 -4.87 -13.48
CA ALA A 56 14.43 -5.86 -14.45
C ALA A 56 13.65 -5.75 -15.77
N ILE A 57 12.31 -5.69 -15.71
CA ILE A 57 11.42 -5.47 -16.87
C ILE A 57 11.81 -4.19 -17.62
N THR A 58 12.07 -3.10 -16.89
CA THR A 58 12.47 -1.82 -17.49
C THR A 58 13.79 -1.95 -18.24
N THR A 59 14.77 -2.60 -17.64
CA THR A 59 16.08 -2.85 -18.26
C THR A 59 15.94 -3.73 -19.50
N MET A 60 15.15 -4.80 -19.45
CA MET A 60 14.91 -5.68 -20.58
C MET A 60 14.17 -4.96 -21.72
N LYS A 61 13.14 -4.16 -21.43
CA LYS A 61 12.44 -3.33 -22.44
C LYS A 61 13.39 -2.32 -23.10
N ARG A 62 14.36 -1.76 -22.35
CA ARG A 62 15.39 -0.88 -22.90
C ARG A 62 16.31 -1.64 -23.87
N LYS A 63 16.81 -2.80 -23.47
CA LYS A 63 17.62 -3.68 -24.32
C LYS A 63 16.88 -4.08 -25.60
N LEU A 64 15.57 -4.32 -25.52
CA LEU A 64 14.74 -4.64 -26.68
C LEU A 64 14.69 -3.48 -27.68
N ARG A 65 14.54 -2.24 -27.20
CA ARG A 65 14.61 -1.03 -28.05
C ARG A 65 15.98 -0.84 -28.69
N GLU A 66 17.06 -1.12 -27.96
CA GLU A 66 18.43 -1.06 -28.51
C GLU A 66 18.66 -2.10 -29.61
N ILE A 67 18.16 -3.33 -29.44
CA ILE A 67 18.22 -4.37 -30.48
C ILE A 67 17.41 -3.95 -31.71
N SER A 68 16.25 -3.33 -31.50
CA SER A 68 15.40 -2.79 -32.58
C SER A 68 16.10 -1.65 -33.35
N ALA A 69 16.72 -0.71 -32.63
CA ALA A 69 17.47 0.40 -33.23
C ALA A 69 18.67 -0.08 -34.06
N LYS A 70 19.45 -1.02 -33.52
CA LYS A 70 20.58 -1.65 -34.24
C LYS A 70 20.16 -2.39 -35.51
N ARG A 71 18.95 -2.97 -35.53
CA ARG A 71 18.37 -3.58 -36.75
C ARG A 71 18.02 -2.52 -37.79
N SER A 72 17.59 -1.33 -37.38
CA SER A 72 17.25 -0.22 -38.27
C SER A 72 18.49 0.43 -38.90
N GLU A 73 19.58 0.56 -38.14
CA GLU A 73 20.86 1.08 -38.65
C GLU A 73 21.58 0.09 -39.59
N GLU A 74 21.48 -1.23 -39.34
CA GLU A 74 22.07 -2.27 -40.20
C GLU A 74 21.22 -2.57 -41.46
N SER A 75 19.99 -2.06 -41.52
CA SER A 75 19.13 -2.11 -42.71
C SER A 75 19.18 -0.76 -43.41
N GLY A 76 20.32 -0.46 -44.04
CA GLY A 76 20.60 0.81 -44.70
C GLY A 76 19.39 1.45 -45.36
N SER A 77 19.10 2.68 -44.93
CA SER A 77 18.30 3.63 -45.68
C SER A 77 19.06 3.95 -46.96
N VAL A 78 18.66 3.28 -48.05
CA VAL A 78 19.03 3.69 -49.41
C VAL A 78 18.38 5.04 -49.63
N GLU A 79 19.19 6.08 -49.76
CA GLU A 79 18.78 7.32 -50.42
C GLU A 79 18.30 6.95 -51.83
N VAL A 80 17.01 7.12 -52.09
CA VAL A 80 16.49 7.16 -53.46
C VAL A 80 16.31 8.62 -53.80
N ASP A 81 17.36 9.16 -54.43
CA ASP A 81 17.29 10.34 -55.29
C ASP A 81 16.37 9.99 -56.48
N ASP A 82 15.18 10.59 -56.56
CA ASP A 82 14.39 10.61 -57.79
C ASP A 82 14.19 12.06 -58.23
N ARG A 83 14.98 12.42 -59.24
CA ARG A 83 14.94 13.70 -59.96
C ARG A 83 13.69 13.72 -60.82
N GLY A 84 12.75 14.62 -60.52
CA GLY A 84 11.63 14.86 -61.42
C GLY A 84 10.77 16.07 -61.05
N SER A 85 11.25 17.29 -61.35
CA SER A 85 10.49 18.32 -62.07
C SER A 85 11.08 19.70 -61.82
N ALA A 86 11.75 20.24 -62.84
CA ALA A 86 12.14 21.62 -62.91
C ALA A 86 10.95 22.47 -63.42
N THR A 87 10.52 23.44 -62.62
CA THR A 87 9.92 24.68 -63.13
C THR A 87 10.32 25.86 -62.24
N HIS A 88 11.05 26.78 -62.85
CA HIS A 88 11.41 28.14 -62.44
C HIS A 88 10.49 28.83 -61.42
N SER A 89 11.07 29.55 -60.45
CA SER A 89 11.24 31.02 -60.54
C SER A 89 11.44 31.67 -59.16
N GLY A 90 12.44 32.54 -59.06
CA GLY A 90 12.31 33.81 -58.32
C GLY A 90 12.36 33.76 -56.79
N SER A 91 13.57 33.89 -56.25
CA SER A 91 13.94 34.72 -55.08
C SER A 91 12.79 35.35 -54.26
N LYS A 92 12.58 34.81 -53.07
CA LYS A 92 12.35 35.62 -51.86
C LYS A 92 12.72 34.77 -50.66
N GLU A 93 13.68 35.25 -49.88
CA GLU A 93 14.02 34.77 -48.55
C GLU A 93 12.72 34.57 -47.78
N ARG A 94 12.29 33.30 -47.67
CA ARG A 94 11.38 32.93 -46.59
C ARG A 94 12.31 32.81 -45.41
N GLU A 95 12.26 33.81 -44.53
CA GLU A 95 12.71 33.65 -43.16
C GLU A 95 12.35 32.23 -42.73
N ALA A 96 13.36 31.42 -42.44
CA ALA A 96 13.17 30.08 -41.95
C ALA A 96 12.47 30.22 -40.60
N GLY A 97 11.14 30.25 -40.64
CA GLY A 97 10.31 30.14 -39.45
C GLY A 97 10.77 28.90 -38.68
N PRO A 98 10.71 28.92 -37.34
CA PRO A 98 11.13 27.79 -36.53
C PRO A 98 10.56 26.51 -37.13
N SER A 99 11.42 25.54 -37.48
CA SER A 99 10.95 24.29 -38.07
C SER A 99 9.94 23.63 -37.12
N ILE A 100 9.01 22.85 -37.64
CA ILE A 100 8.01 22.15 -36.82
C ILE A 100 8.64 21.40 -35.64
N VAL A 101 9.84 20.84 -35.85
CA VAL A 101 10.67 20.19 -34.84
C VAL A 101 11.08 21.16 -33.72
N MET A 102 11.47 22.40 -34.04
CA MET A 102 11.79 23.43 -33.05
C MET A 102 10.57 23.84 -32.21
N PHE A 103 9.35 23.76 -32.77
CA PHE A 103 8.13 24.03 -32.01
C PHE A 103 7.80 22.88 -31.06
N GLU A 104 7.90 21.64 -31.53
CA GLU A 104 7.73 20.42 -30.71
C GLU A 104 8.76 20.36 -29.58
N GLU A 105 10.03 20.68 -29.86
CA GLU A 105 11.09 20.75 -28.86
C GLU A 105 10.81 21.83 -27.81
N LYS A 106 10.36 23.03 -28.22
CA LYS A 106 9.96 24.08 -27.27
C LYS A 106 8.79 23.67 -26.40
N GLN A 107 7.78 23.03 -26.98
CA GLN A 107 6.63 22.51 -26.22
C GLN A 107 7.06 21.41 -25.25
N LEU A 108 7.97 20.52 -25.66
CA LEU A 108 8.54 19.50 -24.79
C LEU A 108 9.33 20.11 -23.64
N MET A 109 10.15 21.13 -23.90
CA MET A 109 10.91 21.82 -22.86
C MET A 109 10.00 22.61 -21.91
N ALA A 110 8.94 23.23 -22.41
CA ALA A 110 7.95 23.93 -21.60
C ALA A 110 7.20 22.94 -20.68
N THR A 111 6.72 21.82 -21.23
CA THR A 111 6.04 20.79 -20.44
C THR A 111 6.98 20.13 -19.42
N HIS A 112 8.23 19.84 -19.81
CA HIS A 112 9.25 19.32 -18.89
C HIS A 112 9.51 20.29 -17.73
N SER A 113 9.63 21.59 -18.02
CA SER A 113 9.87 22.62 -17.00
C SER A 113 8.67 22.78 -16.06
N ALA A 114 7.45 22.77 -16.61
CA ALA A 114 6.21 22.82 -15.83
C ALA A 114 6.07 21.62 -14.89
N LEU A 115 6.35 20.41 -15.38
CA LEU A 115 6.31 19.20 -14.56
C LEU A 115 7.35 19.23 -13.44
N LEU A 116 8.55 19.76 -13.69
CA LEU A 116 9.56 19.92 -12.64
C LEU A 116 9.10 20.90 -11.56
N GLU A 117 8.43 21.99 -11.94
CA GLU A 117 7.85 22.95 -11.00
C GLU A 117 6.73 22.32 -10.17
N ASP A 118 5.82 21.58 -10.80
CA ASP A 118 4.75 20.83 -10.11
C ASP A 118 5.31 19.81 -9.12
N ILE A 119 6.34 19.05 -9.53
CA ILE A 119 7.04 18.10 -8.65
C ILE A 119 7.67 18.83 -7.47
N ALA A 120 8.31 19.99 -7.70
CA ALA A 120 8.91 20.77 -6.62
C ALA A 120 7.85 21.30 -5.65
N ALA A 121 6.72 21.81 -6.16
CA ALA A 121 5.60 22.27 -5.36
C ALA A 121 5.00 21.14 -4.52
N GLU A 122 4.82 19.96 -5.11
CA GLU A 122 4.25 18.82 -4.40
C GLU A 122 5.22 18.26 -3.35
N LYS A 123 6.52 18.21 -3.64
CA LYS A 123 7.55 17.90 -2.63
C LYS A 123 7.48 18.86 -1.43
N GLN A 124 7.29 20.15 -1.67
CA GLN A 124 7.11 21.13 -0.60
C GLN A 124 5.82 20.90 0.20
N ARG A 125 4.72 20.53 -0.47
CA ARG A 125 3.45 20.17 0.20
C ARG A 125 3.63 18.95 1.11
N VAL A 126 4.28 17.89 0.60
CA VAL A 126 4.59 16.68 1.37
C VAL A 126 5.47 17.01 2.58
N LEU A 127 6.54 17.81 2.41
CA LEU A 127 7.40 18.23 3.52
C LEU A 127 6.63 19.00 4.60
N LYS A 128 5.72 19.90 4.20
CA LYS A 128 4.86 20.62 5.16
C LYS A 128 3.94 19.65 5.90
N LEU A 129 3.30 18.72 5.20
CA LEU A 129 2.45 17.69 5.82
C LEU A 129 3.24 16.80 6.78
N LEU A 130 4.44 16.38 6.41
CA LEU A 130 5.33 15.61 7.28
C LEU A 130 5.77 16.42 8.51
N ALA A 131 6.02 17.72 8.37
CA ALA A 131 6.33 18.58 9.50
C ALA A 131 5.12 18.75 10.43
N THR A 132 3.91 18.87 9.87
CA THR A 132 2.66 18.90 10.63
C THR A 132 2.42 17.57 11.35
N LEU A 133 2.57 16.44 10.65
CA LEU A 133 2.44 15.10 11.22
C LEU A 133 3.47 14.89 12.33
N THR A 134 4.75 15.19 12.09
CA THR A 134 5.80 15.13 13.12
C THR A 134 5.51 16.05 14.30
N ARG A 135 4.77 17.15 14.13
CA ARG A 135 4.36 18.04 15.23
C ARG A 135 3.15 17.50 15.98
N THR A 136 2.22 16.83 15.31
CA THR A 136 1.05 16.19 15.95
C THR A 136 1.38 14.82 16.54
N GLU A 137 2.35 14.13 15.97
CA GLU A 137 2.97 12.88 16.42
C GLU A 137 4.22 13.13 17.26
N ALA A 138 4.63 14.40 17.43
CA ALA A 138 5.48 14.78 18.54
C ALA A 138 4.84 14.12 19.75
N PRO A 139 5.59 13.29 20.50
CA PRO A 139 4.97 12.31 21.37
C PRO A 139 3.90 13.04 22.15
N LEU A 140 2.66 12.52 22.12
CA LEU A 140 1.87 12.50 23.34
C LEU A 140 2.91 12.21 24.40
N GLN A 141 3.30 13.25 25.16
CA GLN A 141 4.29 13.13 26.20
C GLN A 141 3.82 11.89 26.92
N LYS A 142 4.61 10.82 26.84
CA LYS A 142 4.28 9.54 27.46
C LYS A 142 3.83 9.96 28.83
N ALA A 143 2.52 9.83 29.12
CA ALA A 143 1.91 10.56 30.24
C ALA A 143 2.87 10.38 31.42
N PRO A 144 3.28 11.47 32.09
CA PRO A 144 4.30 11.39 33.14
C PRO A 144 3.95 10.17 34.00
N PRO A 145 4.93 9.35 34.40
CA PRO A 145 4.68 8.04 35.01
C PRO A 145 3.71 8.09 36.21
N GLU A 146 3.51 9.27 36.78
CA GLU A 146 2.50 9.61 37.78
C GLU A 146 1.05 9.29 37.37
N ASP A 147 0.65 9.42 36.09
CA ASP A 147 -0.70 9.06 35.65
C ASP A 147 -0.93 7.54 35.70
N ASN A 148 0.13 6.74 35.54
CA ASN A 148 0.00 5.27 35.58
C ASN A 148 -0.30 4.77 37.00
N ASP A 149 0.29 5.41 38.01
CA ASP A 149 0.14 4.98 39.41
C ASP A 149 -1.22 5.41 39.99
N PHE A 150 -1.73 6.58 39.60
CA PHE A 150 -3.09 6.99 39.95
C PHE A 150 -4.14 6.01 39.43
N TRP A 151 -4.11 5.69 38.13
CA TRP A 151 -5.06 4.74 37.54
C TRP A 151 -4.88 3.32 38.05
N ARG A 152 -3.65 2.91 38.40
CA ARG A 152 -3.40 1.63 39.09
C ARG A 152 -4.05 1.59 40.47
N ALA A 153 -3.90 2.65 41.27
CA ALA A 153 -4.50 2.75 42.59
C ALA A 153 -6.04 2.76 42.52
N GLU A 154 -6.62 3.52 41.59
CA GLU A 154 -8.06 3.55 41.34
C GLU A 154 -8.58 2.17 40.89
N TYR A 155 -7.86 1.50 39.97
CA TYR A 155 -8.20 0.15 39.54
C TYR A 155 -8.18 -0.86 40.69
N GLU A 156 -7.15 -0.81 41.55
CA GLU A 156 -7.08 -1.67 42.73
C GLU A 156 -8.21 -1.39 43.74
N GLN A 157 -8.56 -0.13 43.93
CA GLN A 157 -9.65 0.25 44.82
C GLN A 157 -10.99 -0.25 44.27
N GLU A 158 -11.23 -0.10 42.97
CA GLU A 158 -12.43 -0.62 42.30
C GLU A 158 -12.48 -2.15 42.35
N ALA A 159 -11.35 -2.83 42.14
CA ALA A 159 -11.27 -4.28 42.27
C ALA A 159 -11.64 -4.75 43.68
N LYS A 160 -11.15 -4.07 44.73
CA LYS A 160 -11.53 -4.35 46.13
C LYS A 160 -13.02 -4.12 46.39
N ARG A 161 -13.60 -3.03 45.85
CA ARG A 161 -15.04 -2.75 45.97
C ARG A 161 -15.88 -3.82 45.28
N ARG A 162 -15.49 -4.24 44.08
CA ARG A 162 -16.13 -5.35 43.35
C ARG A 162 -16.07 -6.65 44.15
N ASP A 163 -14.90 -6.99 44.68
CA ASP A 163 -14.72 -8.25 45.40
C ASP A 163 -15.52 -8.27 46.72
N ALA A 164 -15.63 -7.12 47.41
CA ALA A 164 -16.50 -6.96 48.57
C ALA A 164 -17.98 -7.17 48.23
N LEU A 165 -18.46 -6.56 47.14
CA LEU A 165 -19.84 -6.74 46.66
C LEU A 165 -20.13 -8.20 46.27
N VAL A 166 -19.17 -8.86 45.61
CA VAL A 166 -19.30 -10.29 45.26
C VAL A 166 -19.37 -11.15 46.52
N ALA A 167 -18.56 -10.87 47.54
CA ALA A 167 -18.59 -11.57 48.81
C ALA A 167 -19.93 -11.37 49.55
N GLU A 168 -20.48 -10.16 49.53
CA GLU A 168 -21.78 -9.85 50.10
C GLU A 168 -22.90 -10.60 49.37
N ILE A 169 -22.94 -10.56 48.04
CA ILE A 169 -23.89 -11.34 47.23
C ILE A 169 -23.81 -12.84 47.57
N ALA A 170 -22.60 -13.38 47.71
CA ALA A 170 -22.40 -14.77 48.09
C ALA A 170 -22.88 -15.07 49.53
N ALA A 171 -22.71 -14.14 50.46
CA ALA A 171 -23.23 -14.26 51.83
C ALA A 171 -24.76 -14.24 51.86
N THR A 172 -25.41 -13.27 51.22
CA THR A 172 -26.87 -13.18 51.12
C THR A 172 -27.46 -14.41 50.42
N ARG A 173 -26.82 -14.91 49.35
CA ARG A 173 -27.27 -16.15 48.69
C ARG A 173 -27.24 -17.35 49.64
N ARG A 174 -26.20 -17.47 50.49
CA ARG A 174 -26.10 -18.52 51.50
C ARG A 174 -27.18 -18.37 52.57
N GLU A 175 -27.44 -17.14 53.03
CA GLU A 175 -28.51 -16.86 53.99
C GLU A 175 -29.89 -17.21 53.42
N CYS A 176 -30.20 -16.77 52.18
CA CYS A 176 -31.44 -17.14 51.50
C CYS A 176 -31.59 -18.66 51.33
N ALA A 177 -30.50 -19.39 51.03
CA ALA A 177 -30.53 -20.84 50.96
C ALA A 177 -30.85 -21.47 52.32
N GLY A 178 -30.26 -20.95 53.41
CA GLY A 178 -30.56 -21.39 54.77
C GLY A 178 -32.02 -21.14 55.17
N LEU A 179 -32.55 -19.95 54.88
CA LEU A 179 -33.95 -19.61 55.16
C LEU A 179 -34.92 -20.48 54.35
N ARG A 180 -34.62 -20.77 53.07
CA ARG A 180 -35.41 -21.71 52.26
C ARG A 180 -35.43 -23.10 52.87
N ALA A 181 -34.27 -23.63 53.28
CA ALA A 181 -34.20 -24.93 53.93
C ALA A 181 -35.00 -24.97 55.25
N GLN A 182 -34.98 -23.89 56.04
CA GLN A 182 -35.79 -23.79 57.26
C GLN A 182 -37.29 -23.76 56.97
N LEU A 183 -37.73 -23.03 55.95
CA LEU A 183 -39.13 -23.01 55.52
C LEU A 183 -39.60 -24.38 55.02
N GLU A 184 -38.79 -25.07 54.22
CA GLU A 184 -39.06 -26.43 53.77
C GLU A 184 -39.13 -27.41 54.95
N PHE A 185 -38.23 -27.31 55.91
CA PHE A 185 -38.27 -28.16 57.11
C PHE A 185 -39.50 -27.87 57.99
N ALA A 186 -39.86 -26.60 58.15
CA ALA A 186 -41.04 -26.20 58.92
C ALA A 186 -42.36 -26.64 58.25
N SER A 187 -42.43 -26.61 56.92
CA SER A 187 -43.62 -27.06 56.17
C SER A 187 -43.82 -28.58 56.21
N LEU A 188 -42.74 -29.34 56.39
CA LEU A 188 -42.78 -30.79 56.57
C LEU A 188 -43.08 -31.23 58.00
N ARG A 189 -43.05 -30.32 58.98
CA ARG A 189 -43.35 -30.64 60.38
C ARG A 189 -44.86 -30.80 60.54
N PRO A 190 -45.37 -31.99 60.95
CA PRO A 190 -46.79 -32.14 61.23
C PRO A 190 -47.17 -31.21 62.38
N SER A 191 -48.18 -30.37 62.18
CA SER A 191 -48.79 -29.60 63.27
C SER A 191 -49.18 -30.59 64.37
N ALA A 192 -48.51 -30.52 65.52
CA ALA A 192 -48.89 -31.32 66.68
C ALA A 192 -50.30 -30.88 67.07
N LEU A 193 -51.30 -31.64 66.63
CA LEU A 193 -52.68 -31.51 67.06
C LEU A 193 -52.67 -31.73 68.56
N ILE A 194 -52.79 -30.64 69.32
CA ILE A 194 -53.07 -30.70 70.74
C ILE A 194 -54.48 -31.28 70.85
N VAL A 195 -54.57 -32.59 71.08
CA VAL A 195 -55.81 -33.25 71.47
C VAL A 195 -56.12 -32.80 72.89
N THR A 196 -56.90 -31.74 73.05
CA THR A 196 -57.54 -31.43 74.33
C THR A 196 -58.63 -32.48 74.55
N LYS A 197 -58.37 -33.44 75.45
CA LYS A 197 -59.42 -34.30 76.01
C LYS A 197 -60.33 -33.43 76.88
N PHE A 198 -61.59 -33.32 76.48
CA PHE A 198 -62.70 -32.93 77.34
C PHE A 198 -63.06 -34.08 78.29
#